data_AF-A0A961B4D5-F1
#
_entry.id   AF-A0A961B4D5-F1
#
_cell.length_a   1.000
_cell.length_b   1.000
_cell.length_c   1.000
_cell.angle_alpha   90.00
_cell.angle_beta   90.00
_cell.angle_gamma   90.00
#
_symmetry.space_group_name_H-M   'P 1'
#
loop_
_entity.id
_entity.type
_entity.pdbx_description
1 polymer ?
#
loop_
_entity_poly.entity_id
_entity_poly.type
_entity_poly.pdbx_seq_one_letter_code
_entity_poly.pdbx_strand_id
1 'polypeptide(L)'
;MSAVNRRHLLASFLGLWPLAARCASEPDETAQKAIRELAEEFLQRHGIPGLSVAFGRAGAIDFAAGYGFAKSNRVAPATPQHRFRIASVT
;
A
#
# COMPACT_ATOMS: atom_id res chain seq x y z
N MET A 1 -1.54 47.73 42.73
CA MET A 1 -1.82 48.57 41.55
C MET A 1 -1.57 47.74 40.30
N SER A 2 -2.65 47.37 39.60
CA SER A 2 -2.62 46.61 38.35
C SER A 2 -2.12 47.46 37.19
N ALA A 3 -1.30 46.88 36.30
CA ALA A 3 -1.08 47.40 34.95
C ALA A 3 -0.70 46.28 33.95
N VAL A 4 -1.63 46.01 33.04
CA VAL A 4 -1.44 45.82 31.57
C VAL A 4 -0.62 44.62 31.04
N ASN A 5 -1.34 43.52 30.82
CA ASN A 5 -1.56 42.75 29.56
C ASN A 5 -0.60 42.94 28.35
N ARG A 6 -0.03 41.84 27.82
CA ARG A 6 0.32 41.73 26.39
C ARG A 6 0.12 40.32 25.83
N ARG A 7 -1.12 40.13 25.38
CA ARG A 7 -1.61 39.16 24.41
C ARG A 7 -0.57 38.85 23.32
N HIS A 8 0.01 37.65 23.33
CA HIS A 8 0.49 37.03 22.11
C HIS A 8 -0.28 35.74 21.90
N LEU A 9 -1.05 35.79 20.82
CA LEU A 9 -2.12 34.90 20.42
C LEU A 9 -1.58 33.48 20.18
N LEU A 10 -2.31 32.52 20.73
CA LEU A 10 -2.42 31.13 20.29
C LEU A 10 -2.28 31.03 18.77
N ALA A 11 -1.14 30.49 18.31
CA ALA A 11 -0.99 30.00 16.95
C ALA A 11 -1.71 28.64 16.83
N SER A 12 -3.04 28.68 16.94
CA SER A 12 -3.93 27.58 16.60
C SER A 12 -4.05 27.52 15.08
N PHE A 13 -3.05 26.95 14.41
CA PHE A 13 -3.22 26.39 13.06
C PHE A 13 -3.51 24.90 13.18
N LEU A 14 -4.61 24.58 13.88
CA LEU A 14 -5.38 23.36 13.66
C LEU A 14 -6.09 23.51 12.31
N GLY A 15 -5.28 23.46 11.24
CA GLY A 15 -5.76 23.33 9.89
C GLY A 15 -6.46 21.99 9.79
N LEU A 16 -7.79 22.08 9.70
CA LEU A 16 -8.74 21.03 9.43
C LEU A 16 -8.37 20.30 8.13
N TRP A 17 -7.37 19.41 8.21
CA TRP A 17 -7.10 18.43 7.16
C TRP A 17 -8.34 17.54 7.07
N PRO A 18 -8.85 17.23 5.87
CA PRO A 18 -10.10 16.50 5.76
C PRO A 18 -9.99 15.20 6.55
N LEU A 19 -10.94 15.01 7.47
CA LEU A 19 -11.42 13.70 7.93
C LEU A 19 -12.10 12.98 6.75
N ALA A 20 -11.42 12.87 5.62
CA ALA A 20 -11.69 11.78 4.70
C ALA A 20 -10.86 10.62 5.22
N ALA A 21 -11.33 10.00 6.30
CA ALA A 21 -11.04 8.60 6.56
C ALA A 21 -11.45 7.89 5.28
N ARG A 22 -10.46 7.64 4.42
CA ARG A 22 -10.64 6.89 3.21
C ARG A 22 -11.13 5.53 3.70
N CYS A 23 -12.38 5.19 3.43
CA CYS A 23 -12.81 3.79 3.42
C CYS A 23 -12.11 3.09 2.25
N ALA A 24 -10.78 3.06 2.27
CA ALA A 24 -9.99 2.04 1.64
C ALA A 24 -10.25 0.80 2.50
N SER A 25 -11.38 0.15 2.27
CA SER A 25 -11.63 -1.14 2.88
C SER A 25 -10.62 -2.08 2.24
N GLU A 26 -9.56 -2.40 2.98
CA GLU A 26 -8.69 -3.50 2.60
C GLU A 26 -9.57 -4.71 2.24
N PRO A 27 -9.23 -5.47 1.20
CA PRO A 27 -10.00 -6.64 0.84
C PRO A 27 -10.19 -7.51 2.09
N ASP A 28 -11.41 -8.01 2.30
CA ASP A 28 -11.65 -8.93 3.40
C ASP A 28 -10.81 -10.21 3.23
N GLU A 29 -10.75 -11.02 4.29
CA GLU A 29 -9.93 -12.23 4.31
C GLU A 29 -10.28 -13.21 3.16
N THR A 30 -11.56 -13.28 2.77
CA THR A 30 -12.01 -14.16 1.69
C THR A 30 -11.45 -13.67 0.36
N ALA A 31 -11.52 -12.37 0.11
CA ALA A 31 -10.94 -11.75 -1.08
C ALA A 31 -9.40 -11.90 -1.10
N GLN A 32 -8.72 -11.68 0.02
CA GLN A 32 -7.26 -11.85 0.11
C GLN A 32 -6.83 -13.29 -0.18
N LYS A 33 -7.59 -14.27 0.32
CA LYS A 33 -7.37 -15.69 0.04
C LYS A 33 -7.55 -16.01 -1.44
N ALA A 34 -8.62 -15.53 -2.06
CA ALA A 34 -8.85 -15.72 -3.50
C ALA A 34 -7.73 -15.11 -4.37
N ILE A 35 -7.25 -13.90 -4.01
CA ILE A 35 -6.12 -13.26 -4.70
C ILE A 35 -4.85 -14.11 -4.55
N ARG A 36 -4.59 -14.64 -3.35
CA ARG A 36 -3.45 -15.52 -3.10
C ARG A 36 -3.51 -16.79 -3.96
N GLU A 37 -4.64 -17.47 -3.97
CA GLU A 37 -4.82 -18.71 -4.73
C GLU A 37 -4.58 -18.48 -6.23
N LEU A 38 -5.16 -17.40 -6.78
CA LEU A 38 -4.95 -17.01 -8.18
C LEU A 38 -3.47 -16.72 -8.48
N ALA A 39 -2.79 -15.97 -7.60
CA ALA A 39 -1.38 -15.64 -7.77
C ALA A 39 -0.50 -16.90 -7.72
N GLU A 40 -0.72 -17.78 -6.74
CA GLU A 40 0.02 -19.03 -6.58
C GLU A 40 -0.20 -19.98 -7.76
N GLU A 41 -1.44 -20.11 -8.25
CA GLU A 41 -1.77 -20.86 -9.46
C GLU A 41 -1.04 -20.31 -10.69
N PHE A 42 -1.00 -18.99 -10.86
CA PHE A 42 -0.30 -18.33 -11.96
C PHE A 42 1.22 -18.56 -11.90
N LEU A 43 1.82 -18.45 -10.72
CA LEU A 43 3.24 -18.75 -10.51
C LEU A 43 3.57 -20.18 -10.93
N GLN A 44 2.75 -21.14 -10.49
CA GLN A 44 2.94 -22.56 -10.81
C GLN A 44 2.74 -22.84 -12.29
N ARG A 45 1.66 -22.34 -12.89
CA ARG A 45 1.31 -22.58 -14.30
C ARG A 45 2.39 -22.08 -15.26
N HIS A 46 3.02 -20.94 -14.95
CA HIS A 46 3.98 -20.31 -15.85
C HIS A 46 5.45 -20.48 -15.41
N GLY A 47 5.71 -21.15 -14.29
CA GLY A 47 7.06 -21.36 -13.79
C GLY A 47 7.82 -20.08 -13.47
N ILE A 48 7.11 -18.99 -13.14
CA ILE A 48 7.72 -17.71 -12.80
C ILE A 48 8.08 -17.65 -11.31
N PRO A 49 9.20 -17.02 -10.92
CA PRO A 49 9.72 -17.12 -9.55
C PRO A 49 8.89 -16.34 -8.53
N GLY A 50 8.26 -15.25 -8.93
CA GLY A 50 7.46 -14.39 -8.06
C GLY A 50 6.83 -13.24 -8.81
N LEU A 51 5.85 -12.62 -8.17
CA LEU A 51 5.12 -11.46 -8.67
C LEU A 51 4.71 -10.54 -7.51
N SER A 52 4.35 -9.31 -7.82
CA SER A 52 3.65 -8.43 -6.89
C SER A 52 2.43 -7.80 -7.58
N VAL A 53 1.35 -7.65 -6.82
CA VAL A 53 0.09 -7.05 -7.28
C VAL A 53 -0.32 -5.95 -6.30
N ALA A 54 -0.90 -4.88 -6.83
CA ALA A 54 -1.52 -3.82 -6.05
C ALA A 54 -2.85 -3.40 -6.69
N PHE A 55 -3.84 -3.11 -5.85
CA PHE A 55 -5.13 -2.55 -6.27
C PHE A 55 -5.31 -1.20 -5.57
N GLY A 56 -5.76 -0.21 -6.32
CA GLY A 56 -6.04 1.11 -5.78
C GLY A 56 -7.35 1.68 -6.29
N ARG A 57 -8.04 2.41 -5.42
CA ARG A 57 -9.29 3.10 -5.74
C ARG A 57 -9.17 4.58 -5.48
N ALA A 58 -9.41 5.35 -6.54
CA ALA A 58 -9.44 6.81 -6.54
C ALA A 58 -8.18 7.47 -5.90
N GLY A 59 -7.00 6.94 -6.21
CA GLY A 59 -5.70 7.52 -5.81
C GLY A 59 -5.12 6.97 -4.51
N ALA A 60 -5.79 6.04 -3.83
CA ALA A 60 -5.25 5.29 -2.71
C ALA A 60 -4.99 3.84 -3.13
N ILE A 61 -3.92 3.22 -2.61
CA ILE A 61 -3.70 1.77 -2.71
C ILE A 61 -4.47 1.12 -1.56
N ASP A 62 -5.44 0.29 -1.89
CA ASP A 62 -6.29 -0.42 -0.93
C ASP A 62 -5.74 -1.81 -0.61
N PHE A 63 -4.87 -2.34 -1.45
CA PHE A 63 -4.21 -3.64 -1.26
C PHE A 63 -2.88 -3.69 -2.03
N ALA A 64 -1.87 -4.30 -1.44
CA ALA A 64 -0.66 -4.69 -2.14
C ALA A 64 -0.06 -5.95 -1.52
N ALA A 65 0.36 -6.91 -2.35
CA ALA A 65 1.00 -8.13 -1.90
C ALA A 65 2.11 -8.60 -2.85
N GLY A 66 3.05 -9.35 -2.32
CA GLY A 66 4.06 -10.10 -3.07
C GLY A 66 3.83 -11.60 -2.89
N TYR A 67 4.04 -12.38 -3.95
CA TYR A 67 3.89 -13.82 -3.97
C TYR A 67 5.13 -14.46 -4.60
N GLY A 68 5.56 -15.61 -4.08
CA GLY A 68 6.80 -16.27 -4.49
C GLY A 68 8.04 -15.52 -4.02
N PHE A 69 9.06 -15.44 -4.88
CA PHE A 69 10.39 -14.91 -4.54
C PHE A 69 10.81 -13.79 -5.51
N ALA A 70 11.54 -12.80 -4.98
CA ALA A 70 12.04 -11.67 -5.77
C ALA A 70 13.13 -12.07 -6.78
N LYS A 71 13.78 -13.21 -6.59
CA LYS A 71 14.84 -13.74 -7.45
C LYS A 71 14.66 -15.25 -7.63
N SER A 72 15.12 -15.75 -8.77
CA SER A 72 15.06 -17.18 -9.11
C SER A 72 15.85 -18.07 -8.13
N ASN A 73 16.80 -17.52 -7.38
CA ASN A 73 17.54 -18.26 -6.35
C ASN A 73 16.71 -18.51 -5.07
N ARG A 74 15.45 -18.05 -5.01
CA ARG A 74 14.50 -18.28 -3.91
C ARG A 74 14.96 -17.82 -2.53
N VAL A 75 15.87 -16.85 -2.46
CA VAL A 75 16.44 -16.41 -1.18
C VAL A 75 15.57 -15.38 -0.46
N ALA A 76 14.80 -14.58 -1.21
CA ALA A 76 14.01 -13.48 -0.65
C ALA A 76 12.56 -13.57 -1.12
N PRO A 77 11.57 -13.60 -0.19
CA PRO A 77 10.15 -13.49 -0.54
C PRO A 77 9.89 -12.23 -1.36
N ALA A 78 9.02 -12.32 -2.36
CA ALA A 78 8.57 -11.14 -3.08
C ALA A 78 7.77 -10.23 -2.14
N THR A 79 7.93 -8.92 -2.32
CA THR A 79 7.21 -7.90 -1.55
C THR A 79 6.78 -6.78 -2.51
N PRO A 80 5.77 -5.96 -2.16
CA PRO A 80 5.37 -4.80 -2.96
C PRO A 80 6.48 -3.77 -3.20
N GLN A 81 7.51 -3.75 -2.36
CA GLN A 81 8.62 -2.80 -2.46
C GLN A 81 9.74 -3.28 -3.41
N HIS A 82 9.71 -4.55 -3.83
CA HIS A 82 10.66 -5.03 -4.82
C HIS A 82 10.42 -4.36 -6.18
N ARG A 83 11.50 -3.95 -6.84
CA ARG A 83 11.45 -3.34 -8.16
C ARG A 83 11.52 -4.41 -9.24
N PHE A 84 10.51 -4.46 -10.08
CA PHE A 84 10.46 -5.34 -11.26
C PHE A 84 10.80 -4.54 -12.51
N ARG A 85 11.41 -5.21 -13.51
CA ARG A 85 11.59 -4.63 -14.83
C ARG A 85 10.29 -4.80 -15.61
N ILE A 86 9.63 -3.69 -15.93
CA ILE A 86 8.27 -3.65 -16.51
C ILE A 86 8.24 -3.67 -18.05
N ALA A 87 9.38 -3.97 -18.67
CA ALA A 87 9.55 -4.08 -20.12
C ALA A 87 9.02 -2.87 -20.89
N SER A 88 7.94 -3.03 -21.67
CA SER A 88 7.39 -1.99 -22.56
C SER A 88 6.48 -0.98 -21.85
N VAL A 89 6.31 -1.09 -20.54
CA VAL A 89 5.58 -0.09 -19.74
C VAL A 89 6.60 0.91 -19.21
N THR A 90 6.38 2.22 -19.42
CA THR A 90 7.26 3.31 -18.96
C THR A 90 6.47 4.51 -18.53
#